data_AF-F3GH17-F1
#
_entry.id   AF-F3GH17-F1
#
_cell.length_a   1.000
_cell.length_b   1.000
_cell.length_c   1.000
_cell.angle_alpha   90.00
_cell.angle_beta   90.00
_cell.angle_gamma   90.00
#
_symmetry.space_group_name_H-M   'P 1'
#
loop_
_entity.id
_entity.type
_entity.pdbx_description
1 polymer ?
#
loop_
_entity_poly.entity_id
_entity_poly.type
_entity_poly.pdbx_seq_one_letter_code
_entity_poly.pdbx_strand_id
1 'polypeptide(L)'
;MQHRLLASVALLFICCAVQAQTPVPPVTPASPAISYVKDIQPILTEKCVACHACNDAPCQLNLGSGDGVTRGASKVSVYQGERSEAVAPTRLFYDARDTDAWRGKGFYSVLEA
;
A
#
# COMPACT_ATOMS: atom_id res chain seq x y z
N MET A 1 -4.67 59.81 -30.00
CA MET A 1 -4.84 58.94 -28.82
C MET A 1 -5.63 57.65 -29.10
N GLN A 2 -6.71 57.70 -29.91
CA GLN A 2 -7.55 56.53 -30.21
C GLN A 2 -6.81 55.36 -30.90
N HIS A 3 -5.91 55.63 -31.85
CA HIS A 3 -5.12 54.58 -32.50
C HIS A 3 -4.14 53.86 -31.57
N ARG A 4 -3.62 54.55 -30.54
CA ARG A 4 -2.77 53.93 -29.51
C ARG A 4 -3.58 53.01 -28.61
N LEU A 5 -4.82 53.39 -28.30
CA LEU A 5 -5.74 52.58 -27.50
C LEU A 5 -6.14 51.30 -28.26
N LEU A 6 -6.48 51.42 -29.55
CA LEU A 6 -6.85 50.30 -30.41
C LEU A 6 -5.69 49.31 -30.61
N ALA A 7 -4.47 49.82 -30.81
CA ALA A 7 -3.29 48.98 -30.92
C ALA A 7 -3.00 48.19 -29.63
N SER A 8 -3.15 48.81 -28.46
CA SER A 8 -2.95 48.14 -27.17
C SER A 8 -4.01 47.06 -26.90
N VAL A 9 -5.28 47.31 -27.27
CA VAL A 9 -6.35 46.30 -27.13
C VAL A 9 -6.11 45.12 -28.06
N ALA A 10 -5.71 45.36 -29.32
CA ALA A 10 -5.39 44.30 -30.26
C ALA A 10 -4.19 43.46 -29.79
N LEU A 11 -3.14 44.11 -29.25
CA LEU A 11 -1.96 43.41 -28.72
C LEU A 11 -2.31 42.54 -27.50
N LEU A 12 -3.19 43.03 -26.62
CA LEU A 12 -3.66 42.28 -25.44
C LEU A 12 -4.46 41.03 -25.86
N PHE A 13 -5.36 41.16 -26.84
CA PHE A 13 -6.13 40.03 -27.37
C PHE A 13 -5.24 38.96 -28.01
N ILE A 14 -4.21 39.36 -28.74
CA ILE A 14 -3.25 38.43 -29.36
C ILE A 14 -2.44 37.69 -28.28
N CYS A 15 -1.99 38.37 -27.22
CA CYS A 15 -1.30 37.72 -26.11
C CYS A 15 -2.17 36.67 -25.38
N CYS A 16 -3.45 36.96 -25.14
CA CYS A 16 -4.36 35.99 -24.52
C CYS A 16 -4.58 34.74 -25.38
N ALA A 17 -4.62 34.88 -26.72
CA ALA A 17 -4.79 33.74 -27.62
C ALA A 17 -3.56 32.81 -27.68
N VAL A 18 -2.35 33.37 -27.45
CA VAL A 18 -1.09 32.61 -27.43
C VAL A 18 -0.94 31.74 -26.17
N GLN A 19 -1.49 32.18 -25.03
CA GLN A 19 -1.42 31.41 -23.77
C GLN A 19 -2.39 30.22 -23.71
N ALA A 20 -3.41 30.16 -24.57
CA ALA A 20 -4.40 29.08 -24.58
C ALA A 20 -3.90 27.77 -25.23
N GLN A 21 -2.71 27.77 -25.84
CA GLN A 21 -2.16 26.62 -26.57
C GLN A 21 -0.94 26.05 -25.85
N THR A 22 -1.11 25.56 -24.61
CA THR A 22 -0.12 24.66 -24.02
C THR A 22 -0.29 23.26 -24.63
N PRO A 23 0.75 22.65 -25.22
CA PRO A 23 0.70 21.26 -25.65
C PRO A 23 0.34 20.37 -24.45
N VAL A 24 -0.80 19.68 -24.53
CA VAL A 24 -1.14 18.64 -23.55
C VAL A 24 -0.12 17.52 -23.77
N PRO A 25 0.69 17.15 -22.74
CA PRO A 25 1.63 16.05 -22.89
C PRO A 25 0.86 14.78 -23.26
N PRO A 26 1.44 13.88 -24.07
CA PRO A 26 0.80 12.62 -24.42
C PRO A 26 0.44 11.88 -23.13
N VAL A 27 -0.86 11.69 -22.90
CA VAL A 27 -1.38 10.90 -21.78
C VAL A 27 -0.93 9.46 -22.03
N THR A 28 0.18 9.07 -21.42
CA THR A 28 0.53 7.66 -21.32
C THR A 28 -0.56 7.04 -20.46
N PRO A 29 -1.31 6.03 -20.95
CA PRO A 29 -2.32 5.40 -20.11
C PRO A 29 -1.61 4.84 -18.88
N ALA A 30 -1.94 5.38 -17.71
CA ALA A 30 -1.43 4.86 -16.45
C ALA A 30 -1.79 3.38 -16.38
N SER A 31 -0.82 2.53 -16.03
CA SER A 31 -1.10 1.13 -15.74
C SER A 31 -2.25 1.06 -14.73
N PRO A 32 -3.24 0.18 -14.92
CA PRO A 32 -4.36 0.07 -14.00
C PRO A 32 -3.84 -0.19 -12.58
N ALA A 33 -4.43 0.48 -11.59
CA ALA A 33 -4.05 0.33 -10.20
C ALA A 33 -4.24 -1.13 -9.74
N ILE A 34 -3.22 -1.68 -9.09
CA ILE A 34 -3.26 -3.04 -8.52
C ILE A 34 -4.19 -3.03 -7.31
N SER A 35 -5.14 -3.97 -7.28
CA SER A 35 -6.08 -4.17 -6.19
C SER A 35 -5.66 -5.38 -5.36
N TYR A 36 -5.54 -5.21 -4.04
CA TYR A 36 -5.26 -6.34 -3.14
C TYR A 36 -6.29 -7.47 -3.30
N VAL A 37 -7.58 -7.15 -3.23
CA VAL A 37 -8.66 -8.15 -3.23
C VAL A 37 -8.77 -8.87 -4.58
N LYS A 38 -8.60 -8.14 -5.69
CA LYS A 38 -8.74 -8.72 -7.04
C LYS A 38 -7.48 -9.43 -7.52
N ASP A 39 -6.32 -8.86 -7.25
CA ASP A 39 -5.08 -9.25 -7.93
C ASP A 39 -4.13 -10.02 -7.00
N ILE A 40 -4.08 -9.69 -5.70
CA ILE A 40 -3.08 -10.25 -4.76
C ILE A 40 -3.66 -11.39 -3.92
N GLN A 41 -4.83 -11.16 -3.32
CA GLN A 41 -5.47 -12.12 -2.41
C GLN A 41 -5.71 -13.50 -3.07
N PRO A 42 -6.14 -13.63 -4.35
CA PRO A 42 -6.30 -14.93 -4.97
C PRO A 42 -4.98 -15.71 -5.08
N ILE A 43 -3.88 -15.02 -5.40
CA ILE A 43 -2.54 -15.62 -5.50
C ILE A 43 -2.11 -16.16 -4.13
N LEU A 44 -2.21 -15.34 -3.08
CA LEU A 44 -1.85 -15.75 -1.73
C LEU A 44 -2.74 -16.91 -1.26
N THR A 45 -4.04 -16.86 -1.58
CA THR A 45 -5.00 -17.93 -1.24
C THR A 45 -4.60 -19.25 -1.88
N GLU A 46 -4.27 -19.26 -3.17
CA GLU A 46 -3.95 -20.48 -3.90
C GLU A 46 -2.56 -21.03 -3.56
N LYS A 47 -1.58 -20.15 -3.33
CA LYS A 47 -0.16 -20.54 -3.26
C LYS A 47 0.43 -20.52 -1.86
N CYS A 48 -0.15 -19.80 -0.92
CA CYS A 48 0.50 -19.51 0.36
C CYS A 48 -0.34 -19.86 1.58
N VAL A 49 -1.66 -19.63 1.52
CA VAL A 49 -2.55 -19.79 2.68
C VAL A 49 -2.57 -21.23 3.21
N ALA A 50 -2.35 -22.25 2.37
CA ALA A 50 -2.24 -23.63 2.83
C ALA A 50 -1.21 -23.83 3.98
N CYS A 51 -0.14 -23.01 4.01
CA CYS A 51 0.85 -23.04 5.07
C CYS A 51 0.84 -21.78 5.95
N HIS A 52 0.32 -20.65 5.44
CA HIS A 52 0.33 -19.34 6.09
C HIS A 52 -1.08 -18.80 6.38
N ALA A 53 -1.99 -19.65 6.85
CA ALA A 53 -3.40 -19.27 7.10
C ALA A 53 -3.64 -18.52 8.42
N CYS A 54 -2.79 -18.72 9.43
CA CYS A 54 -3.11 -18.32 10.79
C CYS A 54 -1.89 -17.84 11.59
N ASN A 55 -2.12 -17.49 12.86
CA ASN A 55 -1.07 -17.02 13.76
C ASN A 55 -0.06 -18.12 14.13
N ASP A 56 -0.42 -19.39 13.93
CA ASP A 56 0.41 -20.54 14.24
C ASP A 56 1.22 -21.03 13.03
N ALA A 57 1.11 -20.33 11.90
CA ALA A 57 1.93 -20.58 10.73
C ALA A 57 3.43 -20.35 11.04
N PRO A 58 4.36 -20.90 10.23
CA PRO A 58 5.78 -20.59 10.35
C PRO A 58 6.03 -19.08 10.36
N CYS A 59 6.92 -18.65 11.26
CA CYS A 59 7.18 -17.24 11.55
C CYS A 59 5.93 -16.42 11.94
N GLN A 60 4.84 -17.05 12.38
CA GLN A 60 3.54 -16.43 12.64
C GLN A 60 3.01 -15.59 11.47
N LEU A 61 3.47 -15.85 10.24
CA LEU A 61 3.10 -15.08 9.07
C LEU A 61 1.71 -15.52 8.59
N ASN A 62 0.77 -14.57 8.55
CA ASN A 62 -0.59 -14.80 8.09
C ASN A 62 -0.81 -14.08 6.74
N LEU A 63 -1.02 -14.86 5.69
CA LEU A 63 -1.24 -14.36 4.32
C LEU A 63 -2.71 -14.49 3.88
N GLY A 64 -3.61 -14.85 4.81
CA GLY A 64 -5.04 -14.96 4.55
C GLY A 64 -5.78 -13.62 4.45
N SER A 65 -5.15 -12.52 4.85
CA SER A 65 -5.73 -11.18 4.79
C SER A 65 -4.67 -10.09 4.62
N GLY A 66 -5.10 -8.92 4.12
CA GLY A 66 -4.21 -7.76 3.99
C GLY A 66 -3.65 -7.30 5.33
N ASP A 67 -4.46 -7.38 6.40
CA ASP A 67 -4.00 -7.09 7.77
C ASP A 67 -2.90 -8.05 8.23
N GLY A 68 -3.01 -9.34 7.88
CA GLY A 68 -1.99 -10.33 8.17
C GLY A 68 -0.67 -10.05 7.44
N VAL A 69 -0.75 -9.70 6.16
CA VAL A 69 0.41 -9.30 5.35
C VAL A 69 1.07 -8.06 5.95
N THR A 70 0.28 -7.06 6.32
CA THR A 70 0.77 -5.78 6.87
C THR A 70 1.38 -5.95 8.27
N ARG A 71 0.80 -6.83 9.10
CA ARG A 71 1.41 -7.26 10.38
C ARG A 71 2.82 -7.82 10.14
N GLY A 72 2.99 -8.65 9.13
CA GLY A 72 4.26 -9.27 8.78
C GLY A 72 4.58 -10.53 9.60
N ALA A 73 5.86 -10.81 9.80
CA ALA A 73 6.36 -12.05 10.37
C ALA A 73 7.10 -11.83 11.70
N SER A 74 7.23 -12.88 12.52
CA SER A 74 7.92 -12.89 13.80
C SER A 74 8.96 -14.02 13.85
N LYS A 75 10.06 -13.80 14.57
CA LYS A 75 11.08 -14.84 14.82
C LYS A 75 10.73 -15.73 16.02
N VAL A 76 9.67 -15.42 16.75
CA VAL A 76 9.22 -16.23 17.89
C VAL A 76 8.67 -17.55 17.37
N SER A 77 9.29 -18.67 17.79
CA SER A 77 8.83 -20.00 17.39
C SER A 77 7.45 -20.30 17.97
N VAL A 78 6.54 -20.69 17.07
CA VAL A 78 5.19 -21.15 17.41
C VAL A 78 5.27 -22.42 18.25
N TYR A 79 5.95 -23.44 17.71
CA TYR A 79 6.13 -24.73 18.35
C TYR A 79 7.46 -24.78 19.11
N GLN A 80 7.42 -24.42 20.40
CA GLN A 80 8.53 -24.62 21.34
C GLN A 80 8.12 -25.70 22.35
N GLY A 81 8.55 -26.95 22.11
CA GLY A 81 8.14 -28.11 22.92
C GLY A 81 8.58 -28.04 24.40
N GLU A 82 9.68 -27.33 24.68
CA GLU A 82 10.21 -27.14 26.04
C GLU A 82 9.45 -26.08 26.86
N ARG A 83 8.43 -25.45 26.29
CA ARG A 83 7.72 -24.33 26.92
C ARG A 83 6.80 -24.85 28.03
N SER A 84 7.07 -24.44 29.27
CA SER A 84 6.23 -24.75 30.44
C SER A 84 5.15 -23.69 30.74
N GLU A 85 5.28 -22.49 30.18
CA GLU A 85 4.41 -21.34 30.45
C GLU A 85 3.79 -20.80 29.16
N ALA A 86 2.55 -20.28 29.25
CA ALA A 86 1.90 -19.68 28.09
C ALA A 86 2.62 -18.40 27.66
N VAL A 87 2.78 -18.22 26.34
CA VAL A 87 3.25 -16.95 25.75
C VAL A 87 2.06 -16.05 25.42
N ALA A 88 2.31 -14.74 25.36
CA ALA A 88 1.30 -13.78 24.96
C ALA A 88 0.80 -14.08 23.53
N PRO A 89 -0.52 -14.07 23.29
CA PRO A 89 -1.09 -14.30 21.98
C PRO A 89 -0.83 -13.14 21.02
N THR A 90 -0.91 -13.43 19.73
CA THR A 90 -0.64 -12.50 18.62
C THR A 90 -1.79 -12.45 17.61
N ARG A 91 -3.04 -12.61 18.08
CA ARG A 91 -4.24 -12.60 17.24
C ARG A 91 -4.45 -11.23 16.60
N LEU A 92 -4.69 -11.24 15.29
CA LEU A 92 -5.10 -10.04 14.55
C LEU A 92 -6.33 -9.40 15.22
N PHE A 93 -6.35 -8.07 15.26
CA PHE A 93 -7.43 -7.20 15.79
C PHE A 93 -7.63 -7.20 17.32
N TYR A 94 -7.08 -8.17 18.05
CA TYR A 94 -7.19 -8.24 19.52
C TYR A 94 -5.93 -7.77 20.20
N ASP A 95 -4.79 -8.34 19.81
CA ASP A 95 -3.55 -8.20 20.58
C ASP A 95 -2.73 -6.98 20.15
N ALA A 96 -3.00 -6.42 18.96
CA ALA A 96 -2.55 -5.10 18.49
C ALA A 96 -3.51 -4.56 17.39
N ARG A 97 -3.51 -3.24 17.18
CA ARG A 97 -4.48 -2.52 16.33
C ARG A 97 -3.91 -1.94 15.04
N ASP A 98 -2.59 -1.77 14.96
CA ASP A 98 -1.91 -1.15 13.84
C ASP A 98 -0.50 -1.74 13.63
N THR A 99 0.15 -1.34 12.54
CA THR A 99 1.47 -1.82 12.15
C THR A 99 2.53 -1.53 13.19
N ASP A 100 2.53 -0.34 13.77
CA ASP A 100 3.58 0.11 14.70
C ASP A 100 3.49 -0.66 16.02
N ALA A 101 2.29 -0.93 16.50
CA ALA A 101 2.04 -1.82 17.63
C ALA A 101 2.56 -3.24 17.37
N TRP A 102 2.45 -3.74 16.13
CA TRP A 102 3.06 -5.02 15.75
C TRP A 102 4.59 -4.96 15.70
N ARG A 103 5.18 -3.86 15.20
CA ARG A 103 6.64 -3.64 15.25
C ARG A 103 7.14 -3.63 16.70
N GLY A 104 6.42 -2.97 17.61
CA GLY A 104 6.71 -2.99 19.06
C GLY A 104 6.65 -4.37 19.69
N LYS A 105 5.90 -5.31 19.10
CA LYS A 105 5.85 -6.73 19.49
C LYS A 105 6.89 -7.62 18.78
N GLY A 106 7.82 -7.02 18.02
CA GLY A 106 8.89 -7.74 17.35
C GLY A 106 8.50 -8.40 16.02
N PHE A 107 7.33 -8.06 15.46
CA PHE A 107 7.03 -8.43 14.08
C PHE A 107 7.79 -7.51 13.12
N TYR A 108 8.32 -8.04 12.03
CA TYR A 108 9.00 -7.29 10.98
C TYR A 108 8.20 -7.29 9.68
N SER A 109 8.39 -6.25 8.86
CA SER A 109 7.73 -6.15 7.56
C SER A 109 8.20 -7.25 6.62
N VAL A 110 7.28 -7.79 5.83
CA VAL A 110 7.57 -8.67 4.69
C VAL A 110 7.36 -7.97 3.34
N LEU A 111 6.97 -6.69 3.39
CA LEU A 111 6.70 -5.84 2.23
C LEU A 111 7.87 -4.90 1.90
N GLU A 112 8.72 -4.65 2.90
CA GLU A 112 9.89 -3.78 2.81
C GLU A 112 11.12 -4.67 2.98
N ALA A 113 12.04 -4.66 2.00
CA ALA A 113 13.27 -5.47 1.99
C ALA A 113 14.51 -4.59 1.96
#